data_AF-A0A9W6JES5-F1
#
_entry.id   AF-A0A9W6JES5-F1
#
_cell.length_a   1.000
_cell.length_b   1.000
_cell.length_c   1.000
_cell.angle_alpha   90.00
_cell.angle_beta   90.00
_cell.angle_gamma   90.00
#
_symmetry.space_group_name_H-M   'P 1'
#
loop_
_entity.id
_entity.type
_entity.pdbx_description
1 polymer ?
#
loop_
_entity_poly.entity_id
_entity_poly.type
_entity_poly.pdbx_seq_one_letter_code
_entity_poly.pdbx_strand_id
1 'polypeptide(L)'
;MLKSLSVDTPKAFDVVTIIAGLGLALAPWYLGFTTETAAAWNAWIVGAAVTLIAVAALFAFHQVEEWANAALGLWAIVAPWALGFSALSVAVAAHVIAGLVVAAVAAARLWFTTGRPYSTA
;
A
#
# COMPACT_ATOMS: atom_id res chain seq x y z
N MET A 1 -6.43 -31.99 -9.28
CA MET A 1 -5.03 -31.88 -8.82
C MET A 1 -4.59 -30.40 -8.76
N LEU A 2 -5.37 -29.55 -8.07
CA LEU A 2 -5.15 -28.10 -7.96
C LEU A 2 -5.11 -27.70 -6.47
N LYS A 3 -4.16 -28.28 -5.73
CA LYS A 3 -3.99 -28.04 -4.28
C LYS A 3 -2.85 -27.05 -3.98
N SER A 4 -2.19 -26.47 -4.99
CA SER A 4 -0.97 -25.68 -4.82
C SER A 4 -1.11 -24.17 -4.97
N LEU A 5 -2.33 -23.64 -5.15
CA LEU A 5 -2.55 -22.18 -5.17
C LEU A 5 -3.13 -21.62 -3.87
N SER A 6 -3.22 -22.44 -2.81
CA SER A 6 -3.54 -21.94 -1.45
C SER A 6 -2.29 -21.39 -0.76
N VAL A 7 -1.57 -20.47 -1.41
CA VAL A 7 -0.99 -19.41 -0.58
C VAL A 7 -2.19 -18.81 0.14
N ASP A 8 -2.23 -18.88 1.46
CA ASP A 8 -3.35 -18.37 2.24
C ASP A 8 -3.69 -16.98 1.70
N THR A 9 -4.80 -16.84 0.97
CA THR A 9 -5.11 -15.66 0.16
C THR A 9 -4.92 -14.34 0.94
N PRO A 10 -5.23 -14.28 2.26
CA PRO A 10 -4.87 -13.15 3.10
C PRO A 10 -3.37 -12.86 3.11
N LYS A 11 -2.48 -13.82 3.37
CA LYS A 11 -1.03 -13.58 3.41
C LYS A 11 -0.48 -13.10 2.06
N ALA A 12 -1.05 -13.56 0.94
CA ALA A 12 -0.63 -13.11 -0.38
C ALA A 12 -0.85 -11.60 -0.58
N PHE A 13 -2.00 -11.08 -0.14
CA PHE A 13 -2.29 -9.65 -0.18
C PHE A 13 -1.34 -8.84 0.72
N ASP A 14 -0.96 -9.36 1.89
CA ASP A 14 0.01 -8.69 2.78
C ASP A 14 1.37 -8.58 2.12
N VAL A 15 1.84 -9.65 1.47
CA VAL A 15 3.10 -9.66 0.73
C VAL A 15 3.10 -8.65 -0.41
N VAL A 16 1.99 -8.52 -1.15
CA VAL A 16 1.87 -7.51 -2.22
C VAL A 16 1.98 -6.09 -1.64
N THR A 17 1.28 -5.81 -0.54
CA THR A 17 1.34 -4.51 0.14
C THR A 17 2.73 -4.20 0.70
N ILE A 18 3.41 -5.19 1.28
CA ILE A 18 4.80 -5.08 1.73
C ILE A 18 5.72 -4.72 0.57
N ILE A 19 5.61 -5.41 -0.57
CA ILE A 19 6.44 -5.13 -1.75
C ILE A 19 6.15 -3.73 -2.29
N ALA A 20 4.89 -3.31 -2.35
CA ALA A 20 4.52 -1.97 -2.80
C ALA A 20 5.07 -0.88 -1.85
N GLY A 21 4.93 -1.06 -0.54
CA GLY A 21 5.46 -0.16 0.48
C GLY A 21 6.98 -0.05 0.43
N LEU A 22 7.69 -1.18 0.37
CA LEU A 22 9.15 -1.23 0.23
C LEU A 22 9.60 -0.61 -1.09
N GLY A 23 8.91 -0.92 -2.18
CA GLY A 23 9.17 -0.34 -3.49
C GLY A 23 9.08 1.19 -3.46
N LEU A 24 8.02 1.73 -2.84
CA LEU A 24 7.87 3.18 -2.66
C LEU A 24 8.95 3.76 -1.75
N ALA A 25 9.23 3.13 -0.60
CA ALA A 25 10.27 3.59 0.33
C ALA A 25 11.65 3.63 -0.34
N LEU A 26 11.96 2.65 -1.18
CA LEU A 26 13.24 2.57 -1.87
C LEU A 26 13.31 3.42 -3.15
N ALA A 27 12.15 3.84 -3.68
CA ALA A 27 12.04 4.57 -4.94
C ALA A 27 12.91 5.83 -5.03
N PRO A 28 13.07 6.68 -4.00
CA PRO A 28 13.90 7.88 -4.09
C PRO A 28 15.32 7.58 -4.55
N TRP A 29 15.93 6.51 -4.04
CA TRP A 29 17.29 6.10 -4.38
C TRP A 29 17.37 5.46 -5.77
N TYR A 30 16.48 4.52 -6.08
CA TYR A 30 16.52 3.79 -7.36
C TYR A 30 16.05 4.62 -8.56
N LEU A 31 15.13 5.56 -8.33
CA LEU A 31 14.54 6.41 -9.38
C LEU A 31 15.12 7.82 -9.39
N GLY A 32 16.07 8.13 -8.51
CA GLY A 32 16.89 9.34 -8.57
C GLY A 32 16.20 10.63 -8.16
N PHE A 33 15.24 10.58 -7.23
CA PHE A 33 14.53 11.76 -6.73
C PHE A 33 14.82 12.10 -5.27
N THR A 34 15.95 11.63 -4.72
CA THR A 34 16.40 11.95 -3.35
C THR A 34 16.60 13.44 -3.08
N THR A 35 16.86 14.25 -4.11
CA THR A 35 17.04 15.71 -4.00
C THR A 35 15.71 16.47 -3.93
N GLU A 36 14.60 15.84 -4.31
CA GLU A 36 13.27 16.42 -4.17
C GLU A 36 12.74 16.16 -2.77
N THR A 37 13.02 17.11 -1.85
CA THR A 37 12.72 16.98 -0.42
C THR A 37 11.32 16.46 -0.14
N ALA A 38 10.28 17.07 -0.73
CA ALA A 38 8.89 16.67 -0.48
C ALA A 38 8.59 15.24 -0.97
N ALA A 39 9.06 14.88 -2.18
CA ALA A 39 8.83 13.57 -2.77
C ALA A 39 9.58 12.46 -2.02
N ALA A 40 10.85 12.70 -1.67
CA ALA A 40 11.70 11.74 -0.99
C ALA A 40 11.19 11.44 0.43
N TRP A 41 10.90 12.48 1.23
CA TRP A 41 10.38 12.30 2.58
C TRP A 41 9.01 11.63 2.59
N ASN A 42 8.11 12.00 1.68
CA ASN A 42 6.82 11.35 1.58
C ASN A 42 6.96 9.86 1.20
N ALA A 43 7.82 9.54 0.23
CA ALA A 43 8.09 8.16 -0.17
C ALA A 43 8.64 7.31 0.99
N TRP A 44 9.63 7.82 1.73
CA TRP A 44 10.20 7.11 2.88
C TRP A 44 9.19 6.87 3.99
N ILE A 45 8.45 7.90 4.40
CA ILE A 45 7.51 7.81 5.52
C ILE A 45 6.32 6.91 5.15
N VAL A 46 5.68 7.18 4.01
CA VAL A 46 4.49 6.44 3.58
C VAL A 46 4.86 5.00 3.22
N GLY A 47 5.94 4.79 2.47
CA GLY A 47 6.41 3.46 2.11
C GLY A 47 6.79 2.62 3.33
N ALA A 48 7.50 3.21 4.30
CA ALA A 48 7.82 2.53 5.56
C ALA A 48 6.57 2.23 6.39
N ALA A 49 5.64 3.19 6.53
CA ALA A 49 4.41 3.00 7.26
C ALA A 49 3.58 1.84 6.68
N VAL A 50 3.34 1.85 5.36
CA VAL A 50 2.63 0.76 4.66
C VAL A 50 3.32 -0.58 4.89
N THR A 51 4.65 -0.62 4.77
CA THR A 51 5.43 -1.84 4.97
C THR A 51 5.27 -2.38 6.39
N LEU A 52 5.46 -1.54 7.40
CA LEU A 52 5.40 -1.95 8.81
C LEU A 52 3.99 -2.43 9.19
N ILE A 53 2.96 -1.75 8.70
CA ILE A 53 1.57 -2.11 8.92
C ILE A 53 1.28 -3.48 8.29
N ALA A 54 1.66 -3.70 7.03
CA ALA A 54 1.45 -4.97 6.34
C ALA A 54 2.31 -6.12 6.92
N VAL A 55 3.50 -5.84 7.46
CA VAL A 55 4.27 -6.83 8.22
C VAL A 55 3.56 -7.20 9.52
N ALA A 56 2.99 -6.23 10.26
CA ALA A 56 2.24 -6.49 11.48
C ALA A 56 0.97 -7.34 11.21
N ALA A 57 0.38 -7.20 10.02
CA ALA A 57 -0.77 -7.97 9.57
C ALA A 57 -0.51 -9.48 9.50
N LEU A 58 0.73 -9.88 9.21
CA LEU A 58 1.13 -11.28 9.16
C LEU A 58 1.00 -11.99 10.51
N PHE A 59 0.92 -11.25 11.61
CA PHE A 59 0.93 -11.81 12.97
C PHE A 59 -0.45 -11.85 13.65
N ALA A 60 -1.33 -10.85 13.51
CA ALA A 60 -2.66 -10.87 14.14
C ALA A 60 -3.66 -9.72 13.79
N PHE A 61 -3.25 -8.67 13.08
CA PHE A 61 -4.08 -7.47 12.88
C PHE A 61 -4.70 -7.44 11.48
N HIS A 62 -6.03 -7.29 11.36
CA HIS A 62 -6.67 -7.28 10.04
C HIS A 62 -7.51 -6.02 9.79
N GLN A 63 -8.50 -5.70 10.65
CA GLN A 63 -9.42 -4.62 10.30
C GLN A 63 -8.79 -3.21 10.35
N VAL A 64 -8.07 -2.85 11.41
CA VAL A 64 -7.42 -1.52 11.53
C VAL A 64 -6.33 -1.34 10.47
N GLU A 65 -5.63 -2.42 10.17
CA GLU A 65 -4.57 -2.48 9.17
C GLU A 65 -5.11 -2.20 7.77
N GLU A 66 -6.20 -2.86 7.37
CA GLU A 66 -6.87 -2.64 6.08
C GLU A 66 -7.28 -1.19 5.88
N TRP A 67 -7.90 -0.56 6.89
CA TRP A 67 -8.27 0.86 6.83
C TRP A 67 -7.06 1.80 6.77
N ALA A 68 -6.00 1.51 7.53
CA ALA A 68 -4.78 2.32 7.53
C ALA A 68 -4.07 2.25 6.17
N ASN A 69 -3.95 1.05 5.60
CA ASN A 69 -3.38 0.86 4.27
C ASN A 69 -4.24 1.52 3.18
N ALA A 70 -5.57 1.45 3.27
CA ALA A 70 -6.45 2.19 2.35
C ALA A 70 -6.20 3.70 2.41
N ALA A 71 -6.14 4.27 3.61
CA ALA A 71 -5.88 5.70 3.80
C ALA A 71 -4.50 6.12 3.28
N LEU A 72 -3.45 5.34 3.58
CA LEU A 72 -2.09 5.60 3.11
C LEU A 72 -1.95 5.44 1.60
N GLY A 73 -2.61 4.45 1.00
CA GLY A 73 -2.64 4.26 -0.45
C GLY A 73 -3.31 5.44 -1.17
N LEU A 74 -4.46 5.89 -0.67
CA LEU A 74 -5.14 7.08 -1.19
C LEU A 74 -4.31 8.36 -1.01
N TRP A 75 -3.66 8.51 0.15
CA TRP A 75 -2.73 9.61 0.37
C TRP A 75 -1.57 9.57 -0.62
N ALA A 76 -0.94 8.42 -0.86
CA ALA A 76 0.15 8.28 -1.81
C ALA A 76 -0.27 8.70 -3.23
N ILE A 77 -1.51 8.40 -3.64
CA ILE A 77 -2.05 8.88 -4.92
C ILE A 77 -2.12 10.40 -4.92
N VAL A 78 -2.70 11.03 -3.90
CA VAL A 78 -2.96 12.49 -3.89
C VAL A 78 -1.70 13.32 -3.58
N ALA A 79 -0.70 12.73 -2.90
CA ALA A 79 0.50 13.39 -2.40
C ALA A 79 1.27 14.23 -3.44
N PRO A 80 1.46 13.81 -4.71
CA PRO A 80 2.22 14.61 -5.68
C PRO A 80 1.60 15.99 -5.93
N TRP A 81 0.27 16.07 -5.92
CA TRP A 81 -0.44 17.33 -6.10
C TRP A 81 -0.53 18.11 -4.79
N ALA A 82 -0.79 17.44 -3.66
CA ALA A 82 -0.90 18.10 -2.36
C ALA A 82 0.43 18.68 -1.86
N LEU A 83 1.54 17.99 -2.13
CA LEU A 83 2.89 18.37 -1.68
C LEU A 83 3.72 19.08 -2.77
N GLY A 84 3.15 19.29 -3.96
CA GLY A 84 3.75 20.14 -5.00
C GLY A 84 4.91 19.51 -5.80
N PHE A 85 5.06 18.19 -5.82
CA PHE A 85 6.07 17.49 -6.63
C PHE A 85 5.51 16.86 -7.92
N SER A 86 4.32 17.28 -8.34
CA SER A 86 3.62 16.76 -9.54
C SER A 86 4.34 17.02 -10.87
N ALA A 87 5.28 17.97 -10.91
CA ALA A 87 6.11 18.23 -12.09
C ALA A 87 7.14 17.13 -12.34
N LEU A 88 7.49 16.34 -11.32
CA LEU A 88 8.46 15.25 -11.43
C LEU A 88 7.74 13.93 -11.78
N SER A 89 7.64 13.62 -13.07
CA SER A 89 6.86 12.47 -13.58
C SER A 89 7.28 11.14 -12.96
N VAL A 90 8.57 10.93 -12.69
CA VAL A 90 9.06 9.68 -12.10
C VAL A 90 8.61 9.50 -10.65
N ALA A 91 8.60 10.58 -9.86
CA ALA A 91 8.10 10.54 -8.48
C ALA A 91 6.58 10.39 -8.44
N VAL A 92 5.86 11.07 -9.35
CA VAL A 92 4.40 10.89 -9.53
C VAL A 92 4.09 9.44 -9.83
N ALA A 93 4.75 8.83 -10.81
CA ALA A 93 4.52 7.45 -11.20
C ALA A 93 4.76 6.49 -10.02
N ALA A 94 5.88 6.64 -9.31
CA ALA A 94 6.19 5.79 -8.15
C ALA A 94 5.10 5.85 -7.06
N HIS A 95 4.68 7.06 -6.70
CA HIS A 95 3.66 7.28 -5.66
C HIS A 95 2.27 6.80 -6.09
N VAL A 96 1.84 7.14 -7.30
CA VAL A 96 0.50 6.79 -7.78
C VAL A 96 0.38 5.28 -8.02
N ILE A 97 1.38 4.63 -8.62
CA ILE A 97 1.36 3.18 -8.86
C ILE A 97 1.35 2.43 -7.53
N ALA A 98 2.25 2.77 -6.60
CA ALA A 98 2.28 2.13 -5.29
C ALA A 98 0.97 2.38 -4.52
N GLY A 99 0.48 3.62 -4.52
CA GLY A 99 -0.77 3.99 -3.87
C GLY A 99 -1.98 3.25 -4.43
N LEU A 100 -2.07 3.09 -5.76
CA LEU A 100 -3.12 2.30 -6.41
C LEU A 100 -3.06 0.83 -6.01
N VAL A 101 -1.87 0.22 -5.99
CA VAL A 101 -1.69 -1.18 -5.57
C VAL A 101 -2.15 -1.36 -4.13
N VAL A 102 -1.68 -0.51 -3.22
CA VAL A 102 -2.02 -0.58 -1.79
C VAL A 102 -3.51 -0.35 -1.57
N ALA A 103 -4.10 0.68 -2.19
CA ALA A 103 -5.51 0.99 -2.05
C ALA A 103 -6.41 -0.10 -2.65
N ALA A 104 -6.06 -0.66 -3.80
CA ALA A 104 -6.83 -1.73 -4.44
C ALA A 104 -6.80 -3.02 -3.61
N VAL A 105 -5.65 -3.39 -3.06
CA VAL A 105 -5.52 -4.55 -2.17
C VAL A 105 -6.34 -4.34 -0.89
N ALA A 106 -6.21 -3.17 -0.26
CA ALA A 106 -6.97 -2.84 0.95
C ALA A 106 -8.48 -2.84 0.70
N ALA A 107 -8.94 -2.26 -0.42
CA ALA A 107 -10.36 -2.25 -0.81
C ALA A 107 -10.88 -3.66 -1.09
N ALA A 108 -10.12 -4.50 -1.77
CA ALA A 108 -10.48 -5.90 -2.01
C ALA A 108 -10.67 -6.64 -0.67
N ARG A 109 -9.75 -6.46 0.28
CA ARG A 109 -9.88 -7.06 1.61
C ARG A 109 -11.11 -6.58 2.36
N LEU A 110 -11.32 -5.27 2.44
CA LEU A 110 -12.48 -4.68 3.10
C LEU A 110 -13.79 -5.22 2.49
N TRP A 111 -13.85 -5.39 1.17
CA TRP A 111 -15.01 -5.95 0.49
C TRP A 111 -15.25 -7.43 0.88
N PHE A 112 -14.20 -8.25 0.88
CA PHE A 112 -14.32 -9.66 1.24
C PHE A 112 -14.58 -9.89 2.74
N THR A 113 -14.13 -8.99 3.62
CA THR A 113 -14.40 -9.06 5.06
C THR A 113 -15.82 -8.58 5.40
N THR A 114 -16.35 -7.57 4.70
CA THR A 114 -17.71 -7.02 4.93
C THR A 114 -18.82 -7.73 4.15
N GLY A 115 -18.51 -8.41 3.04
CA GLY A 115 -19.47 -9.07 2.16
C GLY A 115 -20.11 -10.36 2.68
N ARG A 116 -19.93 -10.73 3.96
CA ARG A 116 -20.76 -11.77 4.59
C ARG A 116 -22.02 -11.09 5.15
N PRO A 117 -23.20 -11.22 4.51
CA PRO A 117 -24.42 -10.80 5.17
C PRO A 117 -24.49 -11.53 6.51
N TYR A 118 -24.62 -10.78 7.60
CA TYR A 118 -24.98 -11.35 8.89
C TYR A 118 -26.34 -12.04 8.68
N SER A 119 -26.31 -13.35 8.40
CA SER A 119 -27.46 -14.22 8.55
C SER A 119 -27.71 -14.33 10.05
N THR A 120 -28.24 -13.27 10.64
CA THR A 120 -28.85 -13.29 11.96
C THR A 120 -30.09 -14.15 11.83
N ALA A 121 -29.92 -15.40 12.23
CA ALA A 121 -30.99 -16.33 12.55
C ALA A 121 -31.86 -15.79 13.69
#